data_AF-A0A6I1EGU3-F1
#
_entry.id   AF-A0A6I1EGU3-F1
#
_cell.length_a   1.000
_cell.length_b   1.000
_cell.length_c   1.000
_cell.angle_alpha   90.00
_cell.angle_beta   90.00
_cell.angle_gamma   90.00
#
_symmetry.space_group_name_H-M   'P 1'
#
loop_
_entity.id
_entity.type
_entity.pdbx_description
1 polymer ?
#
loop_
_entity_poly.entity_id
_entity_poly.type
_entity_poly.pdbx_seq_one_letter_code
_entity_poly.pdbx_strand_id
1 'polypeptide(L)'
;MSKPFLREHCTQTFVSACGITLDLSKQRLTQTDFDDFIHYAEEIDLQGSFRRMCDGKVVNLSENRAALHTSLRAFDASAPFYEEVNAERERMLAFAD
;
A
#
# COMPACT_ATOMS: atom_id res chain seq x y z
N MET A 1 22.51 -22.92 9.78
CA MET A 1 21.68 -22.63 10.98
C MET A 1 20.37 -22.00 10.51
N SER A 2 19.25 -22.33 11.15
CA SER A 2 17.95 -21.71 10.83
C SER A 2 17.86 -20.33 11.47
N LYS A 3 17.39 -19.30 10.75
CA LYS A 3 17.11 -17.99 11.36
C LYS A 3 16.02 -18.11 12.44
N PRO A 4 16.12 -17.36 13.56
CA PRO A 4 15.14 -17.38 14.64
C PRO A 4 13.80 -16.81 14.17
N PHE A 5 12.75 -16.99 14.98
CA PHE A 5 11.48 -16.31 14.73
C PHE A 5 11.53 -14.89 15.28
N LEU A 6 10.88 -13.93 14.60
CA LEU A 6 10.92 -12.51 14.97
C LEU A 6 10.49 -12.27 16.42
N ARG A 7 9.48 -12.99 16.91
CA ARG A 7 9.00 -12.91 18.31
C ARG A 7 10.03 -13.23 19.38
N GLU A 8 11.12 -13.92 19.01
CA GLU A 8 12.19 -14.28 19.94
C GLU A 8 13.14 -13.11 20.18
N HIS A 9 13.11 -12.08 19.32
CA HIS A 9 14.02 -10.94 19.34
C HIS A 9 13.31 -9.56 19.32
N CYS A 10 12.03 -9.53 18.97
CA CYS A 10 11.23 -8.30 18.82
C CYS A 10 10.01 -8.34 19.77
N THR A 11 9.77 -7.24 20.47
CA THR A 11 8.62 -7.09 21.39
C THR A 11 7.32 -6.75 20.66
N GLN A 12 7.39 -6.10 19.49
CA GLN A 12 6.22 -5.69 18.71
C GLN A 12 6.19 -6.40 17.35
N THR A 13 5.45 -7.51 17.28
CA THR A 13 5.34 -8.32 16.05
C THR A 13 3.94 -8.29 15.43
N PHE A 14 3.07 -7.43 15.94
CA PHE A 14 1.70 -7.28 15.46
C PHE A 14 1.44 -5.85 15.02
N VAL A 15 0.64 -5.67 13.98
CA VAL A 15 0.06 -4.36 13.62
C VAL A 15 -1.43 -4.57 13.36
N SER A 16 -2.26 -3.63 13.80
CA SER A 16 -3.70 -3.67 13.55
C SER A 16 -4.17 -2.36 12.93
N ALA A 17 -4.93 -2.45 11.84
CA ALA A 17 -5.52 -1.31 11.15
C ALA A 17 -6.77 -1.77 10.38
N CYS A 18 -7.77 -0.89 10.25
CA CYS A 18 -8.98 -1.15 9.44
C CYS A 18 -9.69 -2.49 9.75
N GLY A 19 -9.66 -2.94 11.01
CA GLY A 19 -10.25 -4.22 11.43
C GLY A 19 -9.43 -5.46 11.06
N ILE A 20 -8.20 -5.30 10.54
CA ILE A 20 -7.29 -6.39 10.17
C ILE A 20 -6.10 -6.38 11.12
N THR A 21 -5.70 -7.56 11.60
CA THR A 21 -4.47 -7.77 12.37
C THR A 21 -3.46 -8.53 11.52
N LEU A 22 -2.26 -7.95 11.36
CA LEU A 22 -1.09 -8.59 10.77
C LEU A 22 -0.18 -9.11 11.89
N ASP A 23 0.06 -10.42 11.92
CA ASP A 23 0.98 -11.08 12.85
C ASP A 23 2.25 -11.54 12.12
N LEU A 24 3.38 -10.90 12.45
CA LEU A 24 4.71 -11.19 11.92
C LEU A 24 5.56 -12.05 12.87
N SER A 25 5.02 -12.50 14.01
CA SER A 25 5.72 -13.17 15.10
C SER A 25 6.49 -14.42 14.66
N LYS A 26 5.99 -15.13 13.65
CA LYS A 26 6.56 -16.38 13.11
C LYS A 26 7.34 -16.20 11.80
N GLN A 27 7.65 -14.97 11.41
CA GLN A 27 8.59 -14.74 10.31
C GLN A 27 10.02 -15.06 10.75
N ARG A 28 10.83 -15.63 9.86
CA ARG A 28 12.21 -16.06 10.15
C ARG A 28 13.20 -14.90 9.99
N LEU A 29 13.14 -13.97 10.92
CA LEU A 29 13.91 -12.72 10.92
C LEU A 29 14.37 -12.42 12.35
N THR A 30 15.54 -11.80 12.47
CA THR A 30 15.93 -11.10 13.71
C THR A 30 15.30 -9.70 13.75
N GLN A 31 15.34 -9.02 14.90
CA GLN A 31 14.99 -7.60 14.99
C GLN A 31 15.82 -6.77 14.00
N THR A 32 17.13 -7.02 13.93
CA THR A 32 18.04 -6.32 13.01
C THR A 32 17.67 -6.54 11.55
N ASP A 33 17.36 -7.78 11.13
CA ASP A 33 16.90 -8.03 9.75
C ASP A 33 15.63 -7.22 9.42
N PHE A 34 14.71 -7.10 10.39
CA PHE A 34 13.48 -6.36 10.20
C PHE A 34 13.74 -4.85 10.09
N ASP A 35 14.58 -4.30 10.96
CA ASP A 35 14.99 -2.90 10.92
C ASP A 35 15.72 -2.56 9.61
N ASP A 36 16.59 -3.44 9.12
CA ASP A 36 17.29 -3.28 7.85
C ASP A 36 16.31 -3.22 6.67
N PHE A 37 15.23 -4.01 6.68
CA PHE A 37 14.19 -3.92 5.65
C PHE A 37 13.41 -2.60 5.69
N ILE A 38 13.11 -2.09 6.89
CA ILE A 38 12.47 -0.78 7.03
C ILE A 38 13.40 0.31 6.52
N HIS A 39 14.67 0.28 6.92
CA HIS A 39 15.67 1.23 6.45
C HIS A 39 15.85 1.18 4.94
N TYR A 40 15.90 -0.01 4.35
CA TYR A 40 16.00 -0.16 2.91
C TYR A 40 14.75 0.38 2.19
N ALA A 41 13.55 0.17 2.73
CA ALA A 41 12.32 0.73 2.18
C ALA A 41 12.31 2.27 2.21
N GLU A 42 12.93 2.88 3.23
CA GLU A 42 13.15 4.33 3.31
C GLU A 42 14.19 4.80 2.28
N GLU A 43 15.32 4.09 2.16
CA GLU A 43 16.41 4.41 1.22
C GLU A 43 15.92 4.47 -0.23
N ILE A 44 15.07 3.50 -0.63
CA ILE A 44 14.51 3.46 -1.99
C ILE A 44 13.28 4.37 -2.19
N ASP A 45 12.89 5.15 -1.18
CA ASP A 45 11.69 5.99 -1.19
C ASP A 45 10.43 5.19 -1.59
N LEU A 46 10.21 4.03 -0.96
CA LEU A 46 9.07 3.16 -1.26
C LEU A 46 7.73 3.89 -1.03
N GLN A 47 7.64 4.64 0.07
CA GLN A 47 6.45 5.43 0.42
C GLN A 47 6.24 6.59 -0.56
N GLY A 48 7.29 7.29 -0.99
CA GLY A 48 7.15 8.32 -2.02
C GLY A 48 6.76 7.74 -3.38
N SER A 49 7.24 6.54 -3.73
CA SER A 49 6.80 5.82 -4.94
C SER A 49 5.31 5.49 -4.89
N PHE A 50 4.82 5.01 -3.75
CA PHE A 50 3.39 4.79 -3.53
C PHE A 50 2.57 6.09 -3.66
N ARG A 51 3.02 7.19 -3.02
CA ARG A 51 2.36 8.50 -3.14
C ARG A 51 2.32 8.99 -4.58
N ARG A 52 3.42 8.90 -5.32
CA ARG A 52 3.47 9.26 -6.76
C ARG A 52 2.45 8.48 -7.58
N MET A 53 2.26 7.19 -7.29
CA MET A 53 1.22 6.38 -7.96
C MET A 53 -0.18 6.90 -7.61
N CYS A 54 -0.49 7.13 -6.33
CA CYS A 54 -1.77 7.66 -5.88
C CYS A 54 -2.07 9.06 -6.43
N ASP A 55 -1.06 9.91 -6.57
CA ASP A 55 -1.15 11.26 -7.14
C ASP A 55 -1.26 11.26 -8.67
N GLY A 56 -1.26 10.08 -9.30
CA GLY A 56 -1.42 9.92 -10.74
C GLY A 56 -0.20 10.27 -11.59
N LYS A 57 1.01 10.20 -11.01
CA LYS A 57 2.25 10.32 -11.81
C LYS A 57 2.39 9.13 -12.76
N VAL A 58 3.18 9.33 -13.82
CA VAL A 58 3.55 8.26 -14.75
C VAL A 58 4.53 7.32 -14.04
N VAL A 59 4.03 6.18 -13.60
CA VAL A 59 4.81 5.12 -12.92
C VAL A 59 4.96 3.86 -13.79
N ASN A 60 4.08 3.66 -14.77
CA ASN A 60 4.25 2.65 -15.82
C ASN A 60 5.07 3.27 -16.95
N LEU A 61 6.39 3.19 -16.82
CA LEU A 61 7.33 3.85 -17.72
C LEU A 61 7.36 3.22 -19.12
N SER A 62 7.20 1.90 -19.25
CA SER A 62 7.22 1.21 -20.54
C SER A 62 6.08 1.63 -21.46
N GLU A 63 4.93 2.01 -20.88
CA GLU A 63 3.78 2.50 -21.64
C GLU A 63 3.59 4.03 -21.53
N ASN A 64 4.43 4.71 -20.76
CA ASN A 64 4.30 6.14 -20.42
C ASN A 64 2.90 6.48 -19.85
N ARG A 65 2.43 5.69 -18.87
CA ARG A 65 1.09 5.83 -18.28
C ARG A 65 1.09 5.88 -16.74
N ALA A 66 0.05 6.50 -16.19
CA ALA A 66 -0.27 6.44 -14.77
C ALA A 66 -0.97 5.11 -14.42
N ALA A 67 -0.87 4.67 -13.16
CA ALA A 67 -1.56 3.50 -12.62
C ALA A 67 -2.60 3.93 -11.57
N LEU A 68 -3.84 4.16 -12.01
CA LEU A 68 -4.87 4.89 -11.25
C LEU A 68 -5.96 4.01 -10.61
N HIS A 69 -5.71 2.72 -10.40
CA HIS A 69 -6.70 1.79 -9.85
C HIS A 69 -7.17 2.19 -8.44
N THR A 70 -6.34 2.89 -7.66
CA THR A 70 -6.70 3.42 -6.34
C THR A 70 -7.76 4.51 -6.41
N SER A 71 -7.78 5.33 -7.48
CA SER A 71 -8.77 6.39 -7.65
C SER A 71 -10.20 5.83 -7.75
N LEU A 72 -10.37 4.65 -8.35
CA LEU A 72 -11.67 3.96 -8.45
C LEU A 72 -12.34 3.67 -7.10
N ARG A 73 -11.56 3.69 -6.01
CA ARG A 73 -12.01 3.43 -4.63
C ARG A 73 -11.81 4.64 -3.71
N ALA A 74 -11.36 5.78 -4.23
CA ALA A 74 -11.17 6.98 -3.45
C ALA A 74 -12.52 7.67 -3.19
N PHE A 75 -12.65 8.22 -1.98
CA PHE A 75 -13.77 9.09 -1.60
C PHE A 75 -13.35 10.55 -1.45
N ASP A 76 -12.05 10.81 -1.52
CA ASP A 76 -11.47 12.16 -1.49
C ASP A 76 -11.58 12.79 -2.89
N ALA A 77 -12.18 13.98 -2.96
CA ALA A 77 -12.35 14.72 -4.21
C ALA A 77 -11.03 15.18 -4.85
N SER A 78 -9.91 15.14 -4.12
CA SER A 78 -8.58 15.42 -4.66
C SER A 78 -7.98 14.25 -5.46
N ALA A 79 -8.62 13.07 -5.46
CA ALA A 79 -8.13 11.93 -6.22
C ALA A 79 -8.14 12.19 -7.74
N PRO A 80 -7.16 11.69 -8.50
CA PRO A 80 -7.11 11.89 -9.95
C PRO A 80 -8.37 11.35 -10.65
N PHE A 81 -9.02 12.15 -11.50
CA PHE A 81 -10.27 11.79 -12.21
C PHE A 81 -11.47 11.47 -11.29
N TYR A 82 -11.53 12.08 -10.11
CA TYR A 82 -12.62 11.84 -9.14
C TYR A 82 -14.01 12.04 -9.74
N GLU A 83 -14.23 13.13 -10.47
CA GLU A 83 -15.53 13.46 -11.06
C GLU A 83 -15.96 12.41 -12.09
N GLU A 84 -15.05 12.00 -12.98
CA GLU A 84 -15.34 10.96 -13.97
C GLU A 84 -15.63 9.60 -13.33
N VAL A 85 -14.88 9.24 -12.28
CA VAL A 85 -15.10 8.00 -11.52
C VAL A 85 -16.46 8.02 -10.82
N ASN A 86 -16.85 9.16 -10.23
CA ASN A 86 -18.14 9.30 -9.56
C ASN A 86 -19.31 9.28 -10.53
N ALA A 87 -19.20 9.98 -11.66
CA ALA A 87 -20.21 9.90 -12.72
C ALA A 87 -20.43 8.45 -13.16
N GLU A 88 -19.34 7.67 -13.30
CA GLU A 88 -19.47 6.24 -13.64
C GLU A 88 -20.10 5.41 -12.52
N ARG A 89 -19.74 5.68 -11.27
CA ARG A 89 -20.33 5.02 -10.10
C ARG A 89 -21.84 5.26 -10.04
N GLU A 90 -22.30 6.48 -10.31
CA GLU A 90 -23.71 6.84 -10.38
C GLU A 90 -24.44 6.10 -11.51
N ARG A 91 -23.84 6.02 -12.71
CA ARG A 91 -24.39 5.23 -13.81
C ARG A 91 -24.56 3.76 -13.46
N MET A 92 -23.54 3.17 -12.81
CA MET A 92 -23.57 1.78 -12.40
C MET A 92 -24.59 1.52 -11.29
N LEU A 93 -24.77 2.47 -10.36
CA LEU A 93 -25.81 2.41 -9.33
C LEU A 93 -27.20 2.42 -9.98
N ALA A 94 -27.47 3.37 -10.87
CA ALA A 94 -28.76 3.48 -11.56
C ALA A 94 -29.09 2.27 -12.45
N PHE A 95 -28.09 1.51 -12.89
CA PHE A 95 -28.29 0.24 -13.60
C PHE A 95 -28.58 -0.94 -12.65
N ALA A 96 -28.03 -0.91 -11.44
CA ALA A 96 -28.17 -1.98 -10.46
C ALA A 96 -29.48 -1.91 -9.66
N ASP A 97 -30.00 -0.69 -9.47
CA ASP A 97 -31.33 -0.42 -8.91
C ASP A 97 -32.46 -0.80 -9.91
#